data_AF-E9CUU5-F1
#
_entry.id   AF-E9CUU5-F1
#
_cell.length_a   1.000
_cell.length_b   1.000
_cell.length_c   1.000
_cell.angle_alpha   90.00
_cell.angle_beta   90.00
_cell.angle_gamma   90.00
#
_symmetry.space_group_name_H-M   'P 1'
#
loop_
_entity.id
_entity.type
_entity.pdbx_description
1 polymer ?
#
loop_
_entity_poly.entity_id
_entity_poly.type
_entity_poly.pdbx_seq_one_letter_code
_entity_poly.pdbx_strand_id
1 'polypeptide(L)'
;MSLLSWLRRLYSLDTLDPRFTASANQNRPFAGGTRNAGGAKPAKNGVSPSRWNTPEFYIYYVVFVIAVPMMFKTAIDVSQESHPTYSNYSELLAPGWIPGRKVDNSDLQYASFRDNIRYMALLIIIHPLLRRLYNHFFPSKLANSPSPNKPGVAVGHPSATAAQSRFEKRVSFDYWFALIFLVALHGFSSLKVLGILLINYNIATNLPRPYIPAATWIFNIGILFANELLHGYKYARIATSIASMLGLGVDADISSWGEWLDSLGGIVSRWEVLFNITVLRLISFNLDYYWSLDYRAGSPLEKKQLDPSALSERDRIYTPADPLCFNVRNYLSYTLYSPLYLAGPIITFNDYIHQQKYQPPSISKTRTLLYGVRFLLTLLSMELILHYIYVVAISKSSPDWSIYTPFQLSMLGYFNLHIIWLKLLIPWRFFRLWALIDGIDPPENMVRCMSDNYSALAFWRSWHRSFNRWVVRYLYVPLGGSRSERSDKPFVSKVRGVINFLVVFTFVALWHDINLRLLMWGWLITLFVLPEILASLLFPEHKWRTRPNTYRVLCGVGAVANILMMMAANLVGFALGLDGLQGLLSGILGSYAGLAYLAGACAAVFVGVQVMFEIREEESRAGIRLKC
;
A
#
# COMPACT_ATOMS: atom_id res chain seq x y z
N MET A 1 -14.41 30.10 4.79
CA MET A 1 -13.05 29.62 4.42
C MET A 1 -12.80 30.06 2.99
N SER A 2 -11.66 30.69 2.69
CA SER A 2 -11.29 31.00 1.30
C SER A 2 -11.05 29.70 0.51
N LEU A 3 -11.26 29.70 -0.81
CA LEU A 3 -10.99 28.55 -1.68
C LEU A 3 -9.56 28.01 -1.48
N LEU A 4 -8.59 28.92 -1.37
CA LEU A 4 -7.18 28.59 -1.08
C LEU A 4 -7.00 27.85 0.26
N SER A 5 -7.66 28.30 1.32
CA SER A 5 -7.61 27.62 2.63
C SER A 5 -8.22 26.23 2.59
N TRP A 6 -9.30 26.05 1.81
CA TRP A 6 -9.94 24.75 1.62
C TRP A 6 -9.05 23.80 0.79
N LEU A 7 -8.47 24.27 -0.31
CA LEU A 7 -7.53 23.49 -1.13
C LEU A 7 -6.29 23.07 -0.33
N ARG A 8 -5.70 23.98 0.46
CA ARG A 8 -4.59 23.65 1.36
C ARG A 8 -4.97 22.56 2.36
N ARG A 9 -6.18 22.64 2.93
CA ARG A 9 -6.68 21.62 3.84
C ARG A 9 -6.93 20.28 3.14
N LEU A 10 -7.46 20.28 1.92
CA LEU A 10 -7.73 19.07 1.14
C LEU A 10 -6.45 18.27 0.85
N TYR A 11 -5.35 18.96 0.51
CA TYR A 11 -4.08 18.34 0.17
C TYR A 11 -3.11 18.21 1.36
N SER A 12 -3.50 18.63 2.56
CA SER A 12 -2.67 18.51 3.76
C SER A 12 -2.36 17.04 4.10
N LEU A 13 -1.22 16.82 4.76
CA LEU A 13 -0.85 15.50 5.26
C LEU A 13 -1.80 14.99 6.34
N ASP A 14 -2.40 15.88 7.14
CA ASP A 14 -3.40 15.53 8.15
C ASP A 14 -4.68 14.94 7.53
N THR A 15 -5.12 15.51 6.40
CA THR A 15 -6.25 14.96 5.64
C THR A 15 -5.91 13.62 5.03
N LEU A 16 -4.67 13.45 4.55
CA LEU A 16 -4.20 12.19 3.97
C LEU A 16 -4.10 11.10 5.05
N ASP A 17 -3.24 11.30 6.04
CA ASP A 17 -3.02 10.40 7.16
C ASP A 17 -2.33 11.17 8.31
N PRO A 18 -3.00 11.39 9.46
CA PRO A 18 -2.46 12.20 10.55
C PRO A 18 -1.22 11.58 11.20
N ARG A 19 -0.90 10.31 10.95
CA ARG A 19 0.37 9.69 11.40
C ARG A 19 1.61 10.46 10.92
N PHE A 20 1.45 11.26 9.89
CA PHE A 20 2.48 12.09 9.27
C PHE A 20 2.78 13.37 10.04
N THR A 21 1.91 13.80 10.96
CA THR A 21 2.09 15.03 11.73
C THR A 21 2.46 14.74 13.17
N ALA A 22 3.24 15.65 13.77
CA ALA A 22 3.83 15.45 15.10
C ALA A 22 2.77 15.30 16.22
N SER A 23 1.57 15.86 16.04
CA SER A 23 0.49 15.82 17.03
C SER A 23 -0.16 14.45 17.20
N ALA A 24 -0.06 13.54 16.21
CA ALA A 24 -0.74 12.24 16.24
C ALA A 24 0.12 11.10 16.82
N ASN A 25 1.43 11.33 17.00
CA ASN A 25 2.38 10.32 17.46
C ASN A 25 2.62 10.30 18.98
N GLN A 26 1.88 11.11 19.74
CA GLN A 26 2.02 11.21 21.20
C GLN A 26 0.81 10.57 21.91
N ASN A 27 1.09 9.69 22.87
CA ASN A 27 0.06 9.18 23.76
C ASN A 27 -0.39 10.25 24.75
N ARG A 28 -1.68 10.24 25.10
CA ARG A 28 -2.22 11.09 26.18
C ARG A 28 -2.30 10.28 27.48
N PRO A 29 -1.75 10.78 28.60
CA PRO A 29 -1.95 10.16 29.92
C PRO A 29 -3.39 10.35 30.41
N PHE A 30 -3.83 9.51 31.35
CA PHE A 30 -5.09 9.72 32.07
C PHE A 30 -5.10 11.08 32.78
N ALA A 31 -6.24 11.78 32.73
CA ALA A 31 -6.42 13.09 33.35
C ALA A 31 -6.01 13.07 34.84
N GLY A 32 -5.09 13.96 35.23
CA GLY A 32 -4.59 14.08 36.60
C GLY A 32 -3.08 14.30 36.73
N GLY A 33 -2.31 13.93 35.72
CA GLY A 33 -0.89 14.30 35.65
C GLY A 33 -0.71 15.69 35.05
N THR A 34 -0.61 16.74 35.87
CA THR A 34 -0.08 18.05 35.44
C THR A 34 1.39 17.89 35.07
N ARG A 35 1.66 17.36 33.88
CA ARG A 35 2.86 17.75 33.16
C ARG A 35 2.49 19.05 32.47
N ASN A 36 3.19 20.12 32.86
CA ASN A 36 3.37 21.30 32.03
C ASN A 36 3.40 20.82 30.58
N ALA A 37 2.52 21.39 29.75
CA ALA A 37 2.71 21.40 28.31
C ALA A 37 4.00 22.19 28.06
N GLY A 38 5.14 21.57 28.39
CA GLY A 38 6.45 22.05 28.05
C GLY A 38 6.42 22.18 26.55
N GLY A 39 6.50 23.44 26.10
CA GLY A 39 6.28 23.82 24.72
C GLY A 39 6.92 22.83 23.77
N ALA A 40 6.26 22.61 22.63
CA ALA A 40 6.86 21.95 21.49
C ALA A 40 8.33 22.40 21.44
N LYS A 41 9.27 21.48 21.74
CA LYS A 41 10.68 21.82 21.60
C LYS A 41 10.81 22.23 20.14
N PRO A 42 11.15 23.48 19.83
CA PRO A 42 11.38 23.87 18.45
C PRO A 42 12.39 22.87 17.91
N ALA A 43 12.15 22.37 16.69
CA ALA A 43 13.09 21.49 16.04
C ALA A 43 14.48 22.14 16.13
N LYS A 44 15.39 21.42 16.78
CA LYS A 44 16.76 21.82 17.09
C LYS A 44 17.46 22.41 15.87
N ASN A 45 18.25 23.47 16.10
CA ASN A 45 19.35 24.01 15.30
C ASN A 45 19.74 23.17 14.08
N GLY A 46 19.54 23.69 12.86
CA GLY A 46 20.03 23.07 11.62
C GLY A 46 19.12 23.14 10.39
N VAL A 47 17.97 23.81 10.45
CA VAL A 47 17.06 23.89 9.30
C VAL A 47 17.41 25.10 8.42
N SER A 48 17.57 24.88 7.12
CA SER A 48 17.98 25.92 6.18
C SER A 48 16.84 26.92 5.87
N PRO A 49 17.14 28.20 5.58
CA PRO A 49 16.13 29.17 5.15
C PRO A 49 15.48 28.73 3.83
N SER A 50 14.25 29.14 3.60
CA SER A 50 13.53 28.75 2.38
C SER A 50 14.19 29.31 1.12
N ARG A 51 14.23 28.48 0.07
CA ARG A 51 14.80 28.81 -1.23
C ARG A 51 13.77 29.17 -2.29
N TRP A 52 12.48 29.04 -2.00
CA TRP A 52 11.40 29.29 -2.96
C TRP A 52 11.49 30.67 -3.65
N ASN A 53 11.99 31.69 -2.95
CA ASN A 53 12.12 33.06 -3.46
C ASN A 53 13.58 33.43 -3.86
N THR A 54 14.38 32.45 -4.25
CA THR A 54 15.78 32.68 -4.70
C THR A 54 15.88 32.75 -6.22
N PRO A 55 16.89 33.45 -6.80
CA PRO A 55 17.13 33.47 -8.24
C PRO A 55 17.25 32.07 -8.85
N GLU A 56 17.88 31.15 -8.13
CA GLU A 56 17.99 29.73 -8.50
C GLU A 56 16.60 29.10 -8.72
N PHE A 57 15.66 29.30 -7.80
CA PHE A 57 14.32 28.71 -7.90
C PHE A 57 13.43 29.40 -8.93
N TYR A 58 13.63 30.69 -9.19
CA TYR A 58 12.95 31.34 -10.32
C TYR A 58 13.35 30.73 -11.67
N ILE A 59 14.63 30.36 -11.84
CA ILE A 59 15.08 29.60 -13.02
C ILE A 59 14.38 28.23 -13.07
N TYR A 60 14.27 27.54 -11.94
CA TYR A 60 13.58 26.27 -11.86
C TYR A 60 12.10 26.37 -12.22
N TYR A 61 11.41 27.44 -11.81
CA TYR A 61 10.03 27.68 -12.22
C TYR A 61 9.88 27.84 -13.74
N VAL A 62 10.81 28.54 -14.39
CA VAL A 62 10.81 28.65 -15.87
C VAL A 62 10.95 27.27 -16.52
N VAL A 63 11.86 26.43 -16.02
CA VAL A 63 12.01 25.05 -16.50
C VAL A 63 10.72 24.26 -16.32
N PHE A 64 10.04 24.35 -15.17
CA PHE A 64 8.76 23.66 -14.94
C PHE A 64 7.63 24.13 -15.87
N VAL A 65 7.51 25.46 -16.06
CA VAL A 65 6.47 26.06 -16.92
C VAL A 65 6.65 25.67 -18.39
N ILE A 66 7.87 25.35 -18.82
CA ILE A 66 8.14 24.88 -20.19
C ILE A 66 8.05 23.36 -20.27
N ALA A 67 8.78 22.64 -19.42
CA ALA A 67 8.94 21.20 -19.50
C ALA A 67 7.61 20.46 -19.27
N VAL A 68 6.87 20.80 -18.21
CA VAL A 68 5.64 20.05 -17.85
C VAL A 68 4.59 20.14 -18.97
N PRO A 69 4.23 21.33 -19.52
CA PRO A 69 3.33 21.39 -20.66
C PRO A 69 3.83 20.64 -21.89
N MET A 70 5.14 20.68 -22.19
CA MET A 70 5.71 19.91 -23.30
C MET A 70 5.55 18.41 -23.09
N MET A 71 5.77 17.91 -21.87
CA MET A 71 5.61 16.49 -21.54
C MET A 71 4.17 16.01 -21.83
N PHE A 72 3.17 16.74 -21.33
CA PHE A 72 1.77 16.43 -21.59
C PHE A 72 1.42 16.56 -23.07
N LYS A 73 1.83 17.66 -23.72
CA LYS A 73 1.57 17.89 -25.15
C LYS A 73 2.09 16.73 -25.99
N THR A 74 3.33 16.29 -25.77
CA THR A 74 3.92 15.19 -26.53
C THR A 74 3.18 13.88 -26.34
N ALA A 75 2.77 13.54 -25.12
CA ALA A 75 1.99 12.33 -24.87
C ALA A 75 0.59 12.38 -25.52
N ILE A 76 -0.04 13.57 -25.51
CA ILE A 76 -1.34 13.81 -26.16
C ILE A 76 -1.22 13.74 -27.68
N ASP A 77 -0.21 14.38 -28.27
CA ASP A 77 0.01 14.42 -29.72
C ASP A 77 0.18 13.01 -30.30
N VAL A 78 0.91 12.13 -29.60
CA VAL A 78 1.07 10.72 -30.00
C VAL A 78 -0.25 9.92 -29.88
N SER A 79 -1.16 10.39 -29.03
CA SER A 79 -2.46 9.77 -28.76
C SER A 79 -3.59 10.28 -29.68
N GLN A 80 -3.31 11.20 -30.61
CA GLN A 80 -4.32 11.77 -31.50
C GLN A 80 -4.67 10.82 -32.65
N GLU A 81 -5.93 10.91 -33.13
CA GLU A 81 -6.40 10.11 -34.27
C GLU A 81 -5.63 10.41 -35.56
N SER A 82 -5.10 11.62 -35.68
CA SER A 82 -4.27 12.07 -36.80
C SER A 82 -2.83 11.54 -36.75
N HIS A 83 -2.40 10.90 -35.64
CA HIS A 83 -1.04 10.38 -35.54
C HIS A 83 -0.90 9.12 -36.41
N PRO A 84 0.21 8.93 -37.17
CA PRO A 84 0.37 7.80 -38.09
C PRO A 84 0.23 6.42 -37.46
N THR A 85 0.49 6.29 -36.15
CA THR A 85 0.42 5.02 -35.43
C THR A 85 -0.95 4.74 -34.79
N TYR A 86 -1.93 5.63 -34.91
CA TYR A 86 -3.23 5.50 -34.23
C TYR A 86 -3.98 4.23 -34.63
N SER A 87 -3.97 3.86 -35.91
CA SER A 87 -4.61 2.64 -36.42
C SER A 87 -4.14 1.38 -35.69
N ASN A 88 -2.89 1.35 -35.23
CA ASN A 88 -2.26 0.16 -34.64
C ASN A 88 -2.85 -0.21 -33.26
N TYR A 89 -3.41 0.77 -32.54
CA TYR A 89 -3.95 0.55 -31.19
C TYR A 89 -5.40 1.00 -31.03
N SER A 90 -6.01 1.60 -32.06
CA SER A 90 -7.36 2.16 -32.00
C SER A 90 -8.45 1.15 -31.64
N GLU A 91 -8.22 -0.15 -31.91
CA GLU A 91 -9.11 -1.26 -31.55
C GLU A 91 -9.08 -1.61 -30.06
N LEU A 92 -8.00 -1.26 -29.35
CA LEU A 92 -7.86 -1.46 -27.91
C LEU A 92 -8.58 -0.38 -27.09
N LEU A 93 -9.05 0.69 -27.76
CA LEU A 93 -9.72 1.82 -27.13
C LEU A 93 -11.22 1.56 -27.01
N ALA A 94 -11.80 1.89 -25.86
CA ALA A 94 -13.23 1.78 -25.61
C ALA A 94 -13.95 3.13 -25.81
N PRO A 95 -15.29 3.14 -25.98
CA PRO A 95 -16.06 4.37 -25.94
C PRO A 95 -15.85 5.13 -24.63
N GLY A 96 -15.46 6.41 -24.73
CA GLY A 96 -15.26 7.31 -23.59
C GLY A 96 -16.54 8.08 -23.24
N TRP A 97 -16.56 8.68 -22.05
CA TRP A 97 -17.67 9.55 -21.62
C TRP A 97 -17.44 11.02 -22.00
N ILE A 98 -16.22 11.39 -22.39
CA ILE A 98 -15.91 12.72 -22.92
C ILE A 98 -16.34 12.77 -24.40
N PRO A 99 -17.21 13.70 -24.82
CA PRO A 99 -17.67 13.81 -26.20
C PRO A 99 -16.51 13.87 -27.20
N GLY A 100 -16.53 13.02 -28.22
CA GLY A 100 -15.50 12.95 -29.25
C GLY A 100 -14.16 12.34 -28.80
N ARG A 101 -14.11 11.69 -27.62
CA ARG A 101 -12.90 11.03 -27.11
C ARG A 101 -13.19 9.59 -26.72
N LYS A 102 -12.29 8.69 -27.14
CA LYS A 102 -12.23 7.32 -26.63
C LYS A 102 -11.52 7.29 -25.27
N VAL A 103 -11.51 6.12 -24.63
CA VAL A 103 -10.79 5.89 -23.37
C VAL A 103 -9.88 4.68 -23.52
N ASP A 104 -8.66 4.80 -23.03
CA ASP A 104 -7.72 3.69 -22.89
C ASP A 104 -8.09 2.85 -21.66
N ASN A 105 -8.99 1.87 -21.84
CA ASN A 105 -9.35 0.89 -20.82
C ASN A 105 -8.57 -0.43 -21.01
N SER A 106 -7.40 -0.38 -21.65
CA SER A 106 -6.69 -1.59 -22.08
C SER A 106 -5.96 -2.32 -20.93
N ASP A 107 -5.65 -1.67 -19.80
CA ASP A 107 -5.09 -2.34 -18.60
C ASP A 107 -6.19 -3.17 -17.90
N LEU A 108 -6.13 -4.50 -18.01
CA LEU A 108 -7.14 -5.42 -17.47
C LEU A 108 -7.31 -5.33 -15.95
N GLN A 109 -6.24 -5.02 -15.21
CA GLN A 109 -6.28 -4.91 -13.76
C GLN A 109 -7.08 -3.66 -13.34
N TYR A 110 -6.80 -2.52 -13.97
CA TYR A 110 -7.55 -1.30 -13.71
C TYR A 110 -8.96 -1.33 -14.29
N ALA A 111 -9.14 -1.88 -15.50
CA ALA A 111 -10.44 -2.01 -16.15
C ALA A 111 -11.43 -2.77 -15.27
N SER A 112 -11.02 -3.90 -14.69
CA SER A 112 -11.86 -4.67 -13.76
C SER A 112 -12.32 -3.83 -12.56
N PHE A 113 -11.45 -3.01 -11.97
CA PHE A 113 -11.83 -2.10 -10.88
C PHE A 113 -12.76 -0.98 -11.38
N ARG A 114 -12.41 -0.34 -12.50
CA ARG A 114 -13.13 0.79 -13.10
C ARG A 114 -14.56 0.41 -13.48
N ASP A 115 -14.73 -0.72 -14.15
CA ASP A 115 -16.03 -1.18 -14.64
C ASP A 115 -16.97 -1.59 -13.48
N ASN A 116 -16.39 -1.99 -12.34
CA ASN A 116 -17.13 -2.39 -11.15
C ASN A 116 -17.26 -1.29 -10.08
N ILE A 117 -16.68 -0.10 -10.30
CA ILE A 117 -16.59 0.94 -9.26
C ILE A 117 -17.96 1.40 -8.75
N ARG A 118 -18.99 1.37 -9.60
CA ARG A 118 -20.37 1.70 -9.23
C ARG A 118 -20.95 0.74 -8.19
N TYR A 119 -20.71 -0.56 -8.35
CA TYR A 119 -21.18 -1.58 -7.42
C TYR A 119 -20.43 -1.51 -6.10
N MET A 120 -19.11 -1.27 -6.16
CA MET A 120 -18.31 -1.06 -4.96
C MET A 120 -18.70 0.22 -4.21
N ALA A 121 -19.03 1.30 -4.91
CA ALA A 121 -19.50 2.55 -4.29
C ALA A 121 -20.81 2.35 -3.53
N LEU A 122 -21.73 1.50 -4.03
CA LEU A 122 -22.93 1.11 -3.30
C LEU A 122 -22.59 0.39 -2.00
N LEU A 123 -21.59 -0.50 -2.00
CA LEU A 123 -21.15 -1.21 -0.79
C LEU A 123 -20.62 -0.26 0.29
N ILE A 124 -19.92 0.82 -0.08
CA ILE A 124 -19.47 1.85 0.88
C ILE A 124 -20.65 2.48 1.64
N ILE A 125 -21.82 2.56 1.02
CA ILE A 125 -23.03 3.13 1.63
C ILE A 125 -23.80 2.04 2.38
N ILE A 126 -24.04 0.89 1.74
CA ILE A 126 -24.86 -0.20 2.26
C ILE A 126 -24.22 -0.84 3.49
N HIS A 127 -22.91 -1.12 3.47
CA HIS A 127 -22.24 -1.83 4.57
C HIS A 127 -22.36 -1.08 5.93
N PRO A 128 -22.04 0.22 6.05
CA PRO A 128 -22.29 0.96 7.29
C PRO A 128 -23.76 1.05 7.69
N LEU A 129 -24.69 1.12 6.73
CA LEU A 129 -26.13 1.12 7.02
C LEU A 129 -26.58 -0.23 7.59
N LEU A 130 -26.16 -1.34 6.99
CA LEU A 130 -26.40 -2.69 7.51
C LEU A 130 -25.80 -2.85 8.91
N ARG A 131 -24.61 -2.30 9.17
CA ARG A 131 -24.03 -2.31 10.53
C ARG A 131 -24.92 -1.57 11.53
N ARG A 132 -25.44 -0.39 11.16
CA ARG A 132 -26.34 0.38 12.03
C ARG A 132 -27.65 -0.37 12.28
N LEU A 133 -28.20 -1.00 11.23
CA LEU A 133 -29.41 -1.82 11.32
C LEU A 133 -29.20 -3.03 12.23
N TYR A 134 -28.09 -3.74 12.06
CA TYR A 134 -27.67 -4.84 12.93
C TYR A 134 -27.55 -4.39 14.38
N ASN A 135 -26.89 -3.26 14.64
CA ASN A 135 -26.72 -2.73 15.99
C ASN A 135 -28.03 -2.27 16.65
N HIS A 136 -29.03 -1.94 15.85
CA HIS A 136 -30.37 -1.58 16.31
C HIS A 136 -31.17 -2.82 16.71
N PHE A 137 -31.16 -3.87 15.90
CA PHE A 137 -31.89 -5.12 16.18
C PHE A 137 -31.19 -6.05 17.17
N PHE A 138 -29.86 -5.98 17.27
CA PHE A 138 -29.04 -6.79 18.18
C PHE A 138 -28.30 -5.91 19.20
N PRO A 139 -29.01 -5.34 20.19
CA PRO A 139 -28.38 -4.56 21.25
C PRO A 139 -27.43 -5.44 22.09
N SER A 140 -26.36 -4.84 22.63
CA SER A 140 -25.40 -5.58 23.44
C SER A 140 -25.99 -5.85 24.82
N LYS A 141 -25.90 -7.08 25.29
CA LYS A 141 -26.31 -7.47 26.65
C LYS A 141 -25.53 -6.68 27.73
N LEU A 142 -24.30 -6.25 27.43
CA LEU A 142 -23.48 -5.43 28.34
C LEU A 142 -23.90 -3.96 28.41
N ALA A 143 -24.76 -3.47 27.51
CA ALA A 143 -25.22 -2.08 27.54
C ALA A 143 -26.15 -1.79 28.72
N ASN A 144 -26.75 -2.84 29.31
CA ASN A 144 -27.71 -2.74 30.42
C ASN A 144 -27.08 -3.02 31.80
N SER A 145 -25.77 -3.29 31.89
CA SER A 145 -25.10 -3.44 33.19
C SER A 145 -24.81 -2.06 33.81
N PRO A 146 -25.23 -1.80 35.06
CA PRO A 146 -24.91 -0.55 35.74
C PRO A 146 -23.39 -0.41 35.82
N SER A 147 -22.85 0.68 35.27
CA SER A 147 -21.43 1.00 35.42
C SER A 147 -21.15 1.23 36.91
N PRO A 148 -20.11 0.62 37.51
CA PRO A 148 -19.72 0.99 38.86
C PRO A 148 -19.28 2.46 38.80
N ASN A 149 -20.09 3.35 39.37
CA ASN A 149 -19.74 4.75 39.55
C ASN A 149 -18.50 4.82 40.44
N LYS A 150 -17.31 4.89 39.83
CA LYS A 150 -16.14 5.45 40.50
C LYS A 150 -16.26 6.98 40.40
N PRO A 151 -16.46 7.71 41.50
CA PRO A 151 -16.49 9.16 41.46
C PRO A 151 -15.11 9.67 40.99
N GLY A 152 -15.07 10.43 39.90
CA GLY A 152 -13.85 11.05 39.36
C GLY A 152 -13.53 10.79 37.88
N VAL A 153 -14.30 9.97 37.16
CA VAL A 153 -14.07 9.76 35.70
C VAL A 153 -14.71 10.89 34.90
N ALA A 154 -13.88 11.72 34.28
CA ALA A 154 -14.31 12.87 33.47
C ALA A 154 -15.27 12.48 32.32
N VAL A 155 -16.26 13.33 32.10
CA VAL A 155 -17.26 13.27 31.02
C VAL A 155 -16.54 13.29 29.66
N GLY A 156 -16.44 12.14 29.00
CA GLY A 156 -15.88 12.05 27.64
C GLY A 156 -15.20 10.73 27.25
N HIS A 157 -14.87 9.85 28.19
CA HIS A 157 -14.18 8.59 27.91
C HIS A 157 -15.15 7.39 27.85
N PRO A 158 -15.05 6.47 26.87
CA PRO A 158 -15.82 5.24 26.89
C PRO A 158 -15.40 4.42 28.11
N SER A 159 -16.36 4.04 28.96
CA SER A 159 -16.10 3.06 30.02
C SER A 159 -15.60 1.74 29.40
N ALA A 160 -14.84 0.94 30.15
CA ALA A 160 -14.39 -0.38 29.69
C ALA A 160 -15.58 -1.25 29.19
N THR A 161 -16.73 -1.14 29.84
CA THR A 161 -18.00 -1.78 29.44
C THR A 161 -18.49 -1.29 28.08
N ALA A 162 -18.45 0.02 27.82
CA ALA A 162 -18.85 0.58 26.52
C ALA A 162 -17.91 0.13 25.39
N ALA A 163 -16.60 0.08 25.66
CA ALA A 163 -15.60 -0.43 24.71
C ALA A 163 -15.84 -1.91 24.37
N GLN A 164 -16.13 -2.75 25.37
CA GLN A 164 -16.45 -4.15 25.15
C GLN A 164 -17.79 -4.32 24.41
N SER A 165 -18.82 -3.54 24.73
CA SER A 165 -20.08 -3.54 24.00
C SER A 165 -19.89 -3.17 22.52
N ARG A 166 -19.06 -2.16 22.22
CA ARG A 166 -18.72 -1.78 20.84
C ARG A 166 -18.02 -2.94 20.11
N PHE A 167 -17.05 -3.56 20.78
CA PHE A 167 -16.29 -4.68 20.24
C PHE A 167 -17.19 -5.85 19.84
N GLU A 168 -18.05 -6.33 20.76
CA GLU A 168 -18.94 -7.45 20.48
C GLU A 168 -19.87 -7.16 19.30
N LYS A 169 -20.53 -5.99 19.29
CA LYS A 169 -21.43 -5.60 18.20
C LYS A 169 -20.73 -5.58 16.84
N ARG A 170 -19.54 -4.98 16.79
CA ARG A 170 -18.83 -4.81 15.51
C ARG A 170 -18.25 -6.11 15.00
N VAL A 171 -17.61 -6.90 15.87
CA VAL A 171 -17.02 -8.17 15.47
C VAL A 171 -18.09 -9.18 15.09
N SER A 172 -19.23 -9.21 15.78
CA SER A 172 -20.36 -10.07 15.38
C SER A 172 -20.93 -9.68 14.00
N PHE A 173 -21.07 -8.38 13.73
CA PHE A 173 -21.46 -7.93 12.39
C PHE A 173 -20.41 -8.31 11.34
N ASP A 174 -19.13 -8.02 11.60
CA ASP A 174 -18.02 -8.29 10.67
C ASP A 174 -17.96 -9.78 10.33
N TYR A 175 -18.13 -10.65 11.33
CA TYR A 175 -18.17 -12.10 11.15
C TYR A 175 -19.28 -12.53 10.18
N TRP A 176 -20.53 -12.17 10.46
CA TRP A 176 -21.66 -12.60 9.62
C TRP A 176 -21.63 -11.97 8.24
N PHE A 177 -21.32 -10.68 8.17
CA PHE A 177 -21.21 -9.99 6.90
C PHE A 177 -20.07 -10.58 6.06
N ALA A 178 -18.92 -10.90 6.66
CA ALA A 178 -17.80 -11.51 5.95
C ALA A 178 -18.14 -12.87 5.35
N LEU A 179 -18.90 -13.72 6.05
CA LEU A 179 -19.32 -15.02 5.50
C LEU A 179 -20.25 -14.86 4.29
N ILE A 180 -21.26 -13.98 4.40
CA ILE A 180 -22.17 -13.67 3.29
C ILE A 180 -21.38 -13.06 2.11
N PHE A 181 -20.50 -12.12 2.41
CA PHE A 181 -19.69 -11.43 1.41
C PHE A 181 -18.72 -12.39 0.71
N LEU A 182 -18.12 -13.33 1.43
CA LEU A 182 -17.23 -14.35 0.88
C LEU A 182 -17.97 -15.28 -0.10
N VAL A 183 -19.18 -15.73 0.27
CA VAL A 183 -20.02 -16.55 -0.61
C VAL A 183 -20.49 -15.74 -1.83
N ALA A 184 -20.89 -14.49 -1.65
CA ALA A 184 -21.27 -13.63 -2.78
C ALA A 184 -20.11 -13.40 -3.77
N LEU A 185 -18.89 -13.23 -3.25
CA LEU A 185 -17.71 -13.03 -4.08
C LEU A 185 -17.25 -14.30 -4.78
N HIS A 186 -17.20 -15.44 -4.09
CA HIS A 186 -16.47 -16.63 -4.58
C HIS A 186 -17.36 -17.87 -4.74
N GLY A 187 -18.66 -17.76 -4.46
CA GLY A 187 -19.61 -18.86 -4.52
C GLY A 187 -19.14 -20.08 -3.73
N PHE A 188 -19.10 -21.25 -4.34
CA PHE A 188 -18.65 -22.48 -3.68
C PHE A 188 -17.18 -22.47 -3.29
N SER A 189 -16.32 -21.73 -4.02
CA SER A 189 -14.89 -21.61 -3.66
C SER A 189 -14.67 -20.93 -2.30
N SER A 190 -15.68 -20.28 -1.73
CA SER A 190 -15.67 -19.81 -0.33
C SER A 190 -15.34 -20.94 0.66
N LEU A 191 -15.77 -22.18 0.40
CA LEU A 191 -15.46 -23.33 1.26
C LEU A 191 -13.97 -23.67 1.26
N LYS A 192 -13.30 -23.56 0.10
CA LYS A 192 -11.84 -23.75 -0.03
C LYS A 192 -11.11 -22.70 0.81
N VAL A 193 -11.52 -21.44 0.66
CA VAL A 193 -10.99 -20.31 1.44
C VAL A 193 -11.14 -20.57 2.94
N LEU A 194 -12.36 -20.90 3.40
CA LEU A 194 -12.62 -21.18 4.81
C LEU A 194 -11.78 -22.36 5.33
N GLY A 195 -11.61 -23.42 4.54
CA GLY A 195 -10.75 -24.55 4.88
C GLY A 195 -9.31 -24.13 5.15
N ILE A 196 -8.72 -23.34 4.25
CA ILE A 196 -7.35 -22.79 4.41
C ILE A 196 -7.25 -21.92 5.66
N LEU A 197 -8.26 -21.05 5.89
CA LEU A 197 -8.31 -20.20 7.08
C LEU A 197 -8.33 -21.03 8.36
N LEU A 198 -9.15 -22.07 8.42
CA LEU A 198 -9.26 -22.93 9.59
C LEU A 198 -7.98 -23.73 9.85
N ILE A 199 -7.33 -24.26 8.81
CA ILE A 199 -6.03 -24.93 8.96
C ILE A 199 -4.99 -23.96 9.55
N ASN A 200 -4.88 -22.75 9.01
CA ASN A 200 -3.96 -21.74 9.52
C ASN A 200 -4.26 -21.35 10.98
N TYR A 201 -5.54 -21.25 11.35
CA TYR A 201 -5.94 -20.99 12.74
C TYR A 201 -5.46 -22.11 13.68
N ASN A 202 -5.66 -23.37 13.28
CA ASN A 202 -5.20 -24.54 14.06
C ASN A 202 -3.67 -24.58 14.19
N ILE A 203 -2.92 -24.14 13.17
CA ILE A 203 -1.45 -23.98 13.24
C ILE A 203 -1.07 -23.02 14.37
N ALA A 204 -1.80 -21.91 14.55
CA ALA A 204 -1.54 -20.99 15.64
C ALA A 204 -1.92 -21.59 17.00
N THR A 205 -3.15 -22.08 17.14
CA THR A 205 -3.73 -22.34 18.48
C THR A 205 -3.41 -23.72 19.04
N ASN A 206 -3.12 -24.71 18.19
CA ASN A 206 -3.01 -26.11 18.61
C ASN A 206 -1.58 -26.66 18.53
N LEU A 207 -0.67 -26.01 17.81
CA LEU A 207 0.73 -26.45 17.76
C LEU A 207 1.51 -26.01 19.02
N PRO A 208 2.52 -26.80 19.45
CA PRO A 208 3.43 -26.35 20.48
C PRO A 208 4.16 -25.07 20.03
N ARG A 209 4.29 -24.14 20.98
CA ARG A 209 4.78 -22.77 20.73
C ARG A 209 6.03 -22.67 19.84
N PRO A 210 7.11 -23.47 20.02
CA PRO A 210 8.32 -23.36 19.22
C PRO A 210 8.11 -23.59 17.72
N TYR A 211 7.11 -24.39 17.34
CA TYR A 211 6.84 -24.76 15.96
C TYR A 211 5.92 -23.77 15.24
N ILE A 212 5.16 -22.94 15.96
CA ILE A 212 4.18 -22.01 15.40
C ILE A 212 4.80 -21.13 14.29
N PRO A 213 5.95 -20.45 14.49
CA PRO A 213 6.47 -19.55 13.46
C PRO A 213 6.87 -20.29 12.19
N ALA A 214 7.58 -21.43 12.31
CA ALA A 214 8.02 -22.20 11.15
C ALA A 214 6.84 -22.80 10.38
N ALA A 215 5.90 -23.44 11.09
CA ALA A 215 4.70 -24.01 10.48
C ALA A 215 3.84 -22.95 9.79
N THR A 216 3.73 -21.76 10.40
CA THR A 216 3.01 -20.62 9.80
C THR A 216 3.63 -20.22 8.46
N TRP A 217 4.95 -20.00 8.41
CA TRP A 217 5.62 -19.59 7.17
C TRP A 217 5.59 -20.69 6.11
N ILE A 218 5.85 -21.95 6.48
CA ILE A 218 5.82 -23.09 5.56
C ILE A 218 4.42 -23.24 4.95
N PHE A 219 3.38 -23.24 5.79
CA PHE A 219 2.00 -23.37 5.32
C PHE A 219 1.62 -22.21 4.38
N ASN A 220 1.84 -20.97 4.81
CA ASN A 220 1.39 -19.81 4.05
C ASN A 220 2.15 -19.61 2.74
N ILE A 221 3.47 -19.87 2.71
CA ILE A 221 4.23 -19.90 1.45
C ILE A 221 3.74 -21.06 0.57
N GLY A 222 3.55 -22.25 1.15
CA GLY A 222 3.00 -23.40 0.42
C GLY A 222 1.65 -23.12 -0.22
N ILE A 223 0.76 -22.39 0.47
CA ILE A 223 -0.54 -21.96 -0.08
C ILE A 223 -0.37 -20.95 -1.23
N LEU A 224 0.55 -19.98 -1.15
CA LEU A 224 0.82 -19.08 -2.28
C LEU A 224 1.20 -19.89 -3.54
N PHE A 225 2.11 -20.86 -3.39
CA PHE A 225 2.51 -21.75 -4.49
C PHE A 225 1.36 -22.63 -4.98
N ALA A 226 0.64 -23.27 -4.07
CA ALA A 226 -0.45 -24.17 -4.43
C ALA A 226 -1.60 -23.42 -5.12
N ASN A 227 -1.93 -22.20 -4.68
CA ASN A 227 -2.95 -21.36 -5.29
C ASN A 227 -2.64 -21.05 -6.75
N GLU A 228 -1.40 -20.66 -7.05
CA GLU A 228 -0.95 -20.32 -8.39
C GLU A 228 -0.84 -21.57 -9.28
N LEU A 229 -0.13 -22.61 -8.82
CA LEU A 229 0.15 -23.83 -9.59
C LEU A 229 -1.11 -24.67 -9.87
N LEU A 230 -2.10 -24.62 -8.97
CA LEU A 230 -3.34 -25.39 -9.10
C LEU A 230 -4.54 -24.51 -9.50
N HIS A 231 -4.30 -23.24 -9.84
CA HIS A 231 -5.31 -22.27 -10.30
C HIS A 231 -6.58 -22.25 -9.43
N GLY A 232 -6.42 -22.09 -8.12
CA GLY A 232 -7.55 -21.97 -7.18
C GLY A 232 -8.32 -23.28 -6.89
N TYR A 233 -7.71 -24.44 -7.17
CA TYR A 233 -8.21 -25.79 -6.87
C TYR A 233 -9.60 -26.07 -7.46
N LYS A 234 -9.72 -26.15 -8.79
CA LYS A 234 -10.99 -26.47 -9.47
C LYS A 234 -11.64 -27.74 -8.91
N TYR A 235 -12.94 -27.68 -8.58
CA TYR A 235 -13.70 -28.80 -8.03
C TYR A 235 -13.74 -29.99 -8.98
N ALA A 236 -13.83 -29.76 -10.30
CA ALA A 236 -13.72 -30.81 -11.29
C ALA A 236 -12.44 -31.65 -11.10
N ARG A 237 -11.29 -30.99 -10.93
CA ARG A 237 -10.00 -31.67 -10.71
C ARG A 237 -9.98 -32.41 -9.38
N ILE A 238 -10.45 -31.78 -8.30
CA ILE A 238 -10.53 -32.42 -6.97
C ILE A 238 -11.38 -33.70 -7.04
N ALA A 239 -12.56 -33.63 -7.66
CA ALA A 239 -13.48 -34.76 -7.79
C ALA A 239 -12.83 -35.92 -8.56
N THR A 240 -12.18 -35.63 -9.70
CA THR A 240 -11.45 -36.65 -10.48
C THR A 240 -10.29 -37.28 -9.70
N SER A 241 -9.53 -36.50 -8.93
CA SER A 241 -8.43 -37.02 -8.11
C SER A 241 -8.91 -37.90 -6.97
N ILE A 242 -10.01 -37.53 -6.30
CA ILE A 242 -10.61 -38.34 -5.23
C ILE A 242 -11.17 -39.64 -5.79
N ALA A 243 -11.89 -39.60 -6.92
CA ALA A 243 -12.42 -40.80 -7.57
C ALA A 243 -11.29 -41.78 -7.93
N SER A 244 -10.21 -41.27 -8.54
CA SER A 244 -9.03 -42.07 -8.86
C SER A 244 -8.36 -42.66 -7.60
N MET A 245 -8.23 -41.89 -6.52
CA MET A 245 -7.65 -42.36 -5.26
C MET A 245 -8.49 -43.46 -4.59
N LEU A 246 -9.81 -43.39 -4.70
CA LEU A 246 -10.74 -44.38 -4.16
C LEU A 246 -10.94 -45.60 -5.07
N GLY A 247 -10.25 -45.66 -6.22
CA GLY A 247 -10.41 -46.74 -7.19
C GLY A 247 -11.77 -46.75 -7.89
N LEU A 248 -12.51 -45.63 -7.83
CA LEU A 248 -13.78 -45.45 -8.54
C LEU A 248 -13.47 -45.03 -9.98
N GLY A 249 -14.23 -45.57 -10.95
CA GLY A 249 -14.18 -45.10 -12.32
C GLY A 249 -14.46 -43.59 -12.37
N VAL A 250 -13.69 -42.85 -13.17
CA VAL A 250 -13.99 -41.43 -13.42
C VAL A 250 -15.11 -41.39 -14.45
N ASP A 251 -16.34 -41.56 -13.98
CA ASP A 251 -17.52 -41.48 -14.83
C ASP A 251 -17.84 -40.01 -15.14
N ALA A 252 -18.53 -39.79 -16.27
CA ALA A 252 -18.92 -38.45 -16.74
C ALA A 252 -19.71 -37.64 -15.69
N ASP A 253 -20.41 -38.33 -14.79
CA ASP A 253 -21.21 -37.74 -13.72
C ASP A 253 -20.35 -37.06 -12.63
N ILE A 254 -19.19 -37.61 -12.28
CA ILE A 254 -18.29 -37.03 -11.26
C ILE A 254 -17.62 -35.76 -11.79
N SER A 255 -17.18 -35.79 -13.06
CA SER A 255 -16.58 -34.63 -13.72
C SER A 255 -17.60 -33.51 -13.89
N SER A 256 -18.80 -33.84 -14.38
CA SER A 256 -19.87 -32.86 -14.61
C SER A 256 -20.36 -32.22 -13.30
N TRP A 257 -20.41 -32.98 -12.19
CA TRP A 257 -20.73 -32.41 -10.88
C TRP A 257 -19.68 -31.39 -10.41
N GLY A 258 -18.39 -31.69 -10.59
CA GLY A 258 -17.32 -30.76 -10.24
C GLY A 258 -17.30 -29.51 -11.12
N GLU A 259 -17.58 -29.64 -12.41
CA GLU A 259 -17.74 -28.50 -13.33
C GLU A 259 -18.95 -27.63 -12.97
N TRP A 260 -20.06 -28.25 -12.57
CA TRP A 260 -21.23 -27.54 -12.08
C TRP A 260 -20.90 -26.70 -10.85
N LEU A 261 -20.15 -27.23 -9.87
CA LEU A 261 -19.68 -26.46 -8.72
C LEU A 261 -18.76 -25.31 -9.11
N ASP A 262 -17.84 -25.54 -10.05
CA ASP A 262 -16.94 -24.49 -10.55
C ASP A 262 -17.68 -23.39 -11.33
N SER A 263 -18.84 -23.70 -11.94
CA SER A 263 -19.70 -22.71 -12.60
C SER A 263 -20.34 -21.71 -11.62
N LEU A 264 -20.50 -22.11 -10.36
CA LEU A 264 -21.07 -21.31 -9.28
C LEU A 264 -19.98 -20.52 -8.54
N GLY A 265 -19.17 -19.76 -9.28
CA GLY A 265 -17.97 -19.06 -8.77
C GLY A 265 -18.19 -17.69 -8.15
N GLY A 266 -19.42 -17.17 -8.08
CA GLY A 266 -19.71 -15.82 -7.55
C GLY A 266 -19.23 -14.68 -8.47
N ILE A 267 -19.16 -13.46 -7.92
CA ILE A 267 -18.79 -12.23 -8.67
C ILE A 267 -17.33 -12.24 -9.12
N VAL A 268 -16.44 -12.76 -8.28
CA VAL A 268 -14.99 -12.87 -8.51
C VAL A 268 -14.59 -14.33 -8.31
N SER A 269 -14.77 -15.14 -9.35
CA SER A 269 -14.50 -16.59 -9.31
C SER A 269 -13.04 -16.94 -9.03
N ARG A 270 -12.11 -16.06 -9.43
CA ARG A 270 -10.67 -16.19 -9.19
C ARG A 270 -10.26 -15.70 -7.81
N TRP A 271 -10.71 -16.41 -6.78
CA TRP A 271 -10.42 -16.09 -5.39
C TRP A 271 -8.91 -16.12 -5.08
N GLU A 272 -8.16 -16.98 -5.78
CA GLU A 272 -6.73 -17.22 -5.56
C GLU A 272 -5.87 -15.98 -5.79
N VAL A 273 -6.26 -15.10 -6.73
CA VAL A 273 -5.51 -13.89 -7.09
C VAL A 273 -5.52 -12.86 -5.94
N LEU A 274 -6.65 -12.72 -5.26
CA LEU A 274 -6.81 -11.76 -4.17
C LEU A 274 -6.35 -12.33 -2.82
N PHE A 275 -6.16 -13.65 -2.75
CA PHE A 275 -5.80 -14.34 -1.52
C PHE A 275 -4.41 -13.97 -0.99
N ASN A 276 -3.53 -13.43 -1.83
CA ASN A 276 -2.18 -12.99 -1.42
C ASN A 276 -2.25 -11.98 -0.26
N ILE A 277 -3.20 -11.05 -0.26
CA ILE A 277 -3.39 -10.10 0.86
C ILE A 277 -3.86 -10.84 2.12
N THR A 278 -4.75 -11.83 1.97
CA THR A 278 -5.24 -12.66 3.07
C THR A 278 -4.11 -13.42 3.75
N VAL A 279 -3.16 -13.99 2.99
CA VAL A 279 -1.96 -14.66 3.52
C VAL A 279 -1.18 -13.78 4.50
N LEU A 280 -1.05 -12.48 4.22
CA LEU A 280 -0.38 -11.55 5.12
C LEU A 280 -1.12 -11.43 6.46
N ARG A 281 -2.45 -11.45 6.45
CA ARG A 281 -3.25 -11.45 7.67
C ARG A 281 -3.12 -12.77 8.44
N LEU A 282 -3.04 -13.90 7.74
CA LEU A 282 -2.87 -15.23 8.35
C LEU A 282 -1.58 -15.27 9.17
N ILE A 283 -0.47 -14.87 8.54
CA ILE A 283 0.84 -14.76 9.19
C ILE A 283 0.79 -13.74 10.34
N SER A 284 0.14 -12.58 10.16
CA SER A 284 -0.01 -11.60 11.24
C SER A 284 -0.73 -12.17 12.46
N PHE A 285 -1.83 -12.90 12.27
CA PHE A 285 -2.57 -13.51 13.37
C PHE A 285 -1.71 -14.52 14.13
N ASN A 286 -1.07 -15.46 13.42
CA ASN A 286 -0.28 -16.51 14.05
C ASN A 286 0.93 -15.95 14.82
N LEU A 287 1.62 -14.95 14.25
CA LEU A 287 2.77 -14.32 14.91
C LEU A 287 2.36 -13.40 16.07
N ASP A 288 1.26 -12.65 15.95
CA ASP A 288 0.71 -11.87 17.05
C ASP A 288 0.24 -12.79 18.20
N TYR A 289 -0.35 -13.95 17.90
CA TYR A 289 -0.67 -14.99 18.87
C TYR A 289 0.60 -15.54 19.55
N TYR A 290 1.58 -15.98 18.76
CA TYR A 290 2.85 -16.52 19.27
C TYR A 290 3.57 -15.54 20.22
N TRP A 291 3.57 -14.24 19.91
CA TRP A 291 4.15 -13.21 20.76
C TRP A 291 3.30 -12.89 21.99
N SER A 292 1.97 -13.05 21.91
CA SER A 292 1.08 -12.87 23.07
C SER A 292 1.35 -13.88 24.19
N LEU A 293 1.79 -15.11 23.84
CA LEU A 293 2.08 -16.18 24.81
C LEU A 293 3.24 -15.86 25.77
N ASP A 294 4.22 -15.06 25.34
CA ASP A 294 5.36 -14.64 26.18
C ASP A 294 5.10 -13.32 26.92
N TYR A 295 3.92 -12.73 26.71
CA TYR A 295 3.63 -11.42 27.24
C TYR A 295 3.28 -11.51 28.72
N ARG A 296 4.24 -11.12 29.58
CA ARG A 296 4.04 -11.11 31.04
C ARG A 296 2.80 -10.28 31.41
N ALA A 297 1.98 -10.82 32.30
CA ALA A 297 0.63 -10.37 32.71
C ALA A 297 0.55 -9.01 33.43
N GLY A 298 1.34 -8.01 33.04
CA GLY A 298 1.14 -6.62 33.40
C GLY A 298 1.03 -5.79 32.14
N SER A 299 -0.16 -5.29 31.83
CA SER A 299 -0.37 -4.45 30.66
C SER A 299 0.59 -3.25 30.72
N PRO A 300 1.44 -3.01 29.72
CA PRO A 300 2.25 -1.79 29.71
C PRO A 300 1.39 -0.54 29.71
N LEU A 301 0.10 -0.64 29.37
CA LEU A 301 -0.87 0.43 29.50
C LEU A 301 -1.08 0.81 30.97
N GLU A 302 -1.20 -0.18 31.85
CA GLU A 302 -1.32 0.04 33.30
C GLU A 302 -0.01 0.56 33.88
N LYS A 303 1.13 -0.01 33.48
CA LYS A 303 2.46 0.46 33.93
C LYS A 303 2.80 1.87 33.45
N LYS A 304 2.27 2.29 32.31
CA LYS A 304 2.49 3.63 31.72
C LYS A 304 1.33 4.60 31.94
N GLN A 305 0.26 4.19 32.63
CA GLN A 305 -0.98 4.98 32.84
C GLN A 305 -1.51 5.65 31.55
N LEU A 306 -1.49 4.91 30.43
CA LEU A 306 -1.91 5.42 29.13
C LEU A 306 -3.42 5.23 28.94
N ASP A 307 -4.09 6.22 28.37
CA ASP A 307 -5.50 6.11 27.97
C ASP A 307 -5.63 5.12 26.78
N PRO A 308 -6.33 3.97 26.95
CA PRO A 308 -6.53 3.00 25.88
C PRO A 308 -7.26 3.58 24.66
N SER A 309 -8.08 4.61 24.82
CA SER A 309 -8.80 5.24 23.71
C SER A 309 -7.91 6.16 22.85
N ALA A 310 -6.72 6.53 23.35
CA ALA A 310 -5.82 7.50 22.73
C ALA A 310 -4.40 6.95 22.48
N LEU A 311 -4.27 5.63 22.30
CA LEU A 311 -2.98 5.01 22.00
C LEU A 311 -2.47 5.39 20.61
N SER A 312 -1.16 5.67 20.56
CA SER A 312 -0.42 5.74 19.30
C SER A 312 -0.57 4.43 18.53
N GLU A 313 -0.56 4.52 17.21
CA GLU A 313 -0.65 3.33 16.34
C GLU A 313 0.46 2.31 16.65
N ARG A 314 1.67 2.78 16.93
CA ARG A 314 2.76 1.89 17.32
C ARG A 314 2.36 1.08 18.55
N ASP A 315 1.85 1.72 19.58
CA ASP A 315 1.48 1.01 20.80
C ASP A 315 0.28 0.07 20.58
N ARG A 316 -0.69 0.42 19.72
CA ARG A 316 -1.77 -0.49 19.33
C ARG A 316 -1.27 -1.76 18.62
N ILE A 317 -0.26 -1.62 17.76
CA ILE A 317 0.31 -2.74 17.01
C ILE A 317 1.17 -3.65 17.92
N TYR A 318 1.98 -3.07 18.81
CA TYR A 318 2.91 -3.83 19.66
C TYR A 318 2.33 -4.31 21.00
N THR A 319 1.18 -3.79 21.43
CA THR A 319 0.45 -4.31 22.59
C THR A 319 -0.38 -5.51 22.13
N PRO A 320 -0.16 -6.73 22.66
CA PRO A 320 -0.96 -7.88 22.30
C PRO A 320 -2.43 -7.69 22.64
N ALA A 321 -3.30 -8.26 21.80
CA ALA A 321 -4.69 -8.44 22.16
C ALA A 321 -4.84 -9.34 23.40
N ASP A 322 -5.96 -9.21 24.09
CA ASP A 322 -6.33 -10.10 25.19
C ASP A 322 -6.34 -11.57 24.71
N PRO A 323 -5.82 -12.54 25.47
CA PRO A 323 -5.83 -13.96 25.09
C PRO A 323 -7.19 -14.47 24.61
N LEU A 324 -8.30 -14.02 25.21
CA LEU A 324 -9.66 -14.40 24.82
C LEU A 324 -10.06 -13.89 23.44
N CYS A 325 -9.33 -12.90 22.90
CA CYS A 325 -9.57 -12.39 21.55
C CYS A 325 -9.07 -13.35 20.46
N PHE A 326 -8.16 -14.29 20.77
CA PHE A 326 -7.65 -15.27 19.81
C PHE A 326 -8.61 -16.45 19.68
N ASN A 327 -9.78 -16.19 19.09
CA ASN A 327 -10.82 -17.17 18.82
C ASN A 327 -11.23 -17.14 17.34
N VAL A 328 -11.91 -18.19 16.87
CA VAL A 328 -12.30 -18.37 15.46
C VAL A 328 -13.16 -17.21 14.94
N ARG A 329 -14.10 -16.70 15.75
CA ARG A 329 -14.99 -15.58 15.35
C ARG A 329 -14.18 -14.34 15.02
N ASN A 330 -13.30 -13.93 15.92
CA ASN A 330 -12.48 -12.73 15.77
C ASN A 330 -11.45 -12.91 14.65
N TYR A 331 -10.88 -14.12 14.52
CA TYR A 331 -9.96 -14.48 13.46
C TYR A 331 -10.61 -14.33 12.07
N LEU A 332 -11.78 -14.93 11.85
CA LEU A 332 -12.49 -14.82 10.58
C LEU A 332 -12.94 -13.39 10.29
N SER A 333 -13.40 -12.66 11.31
CA SER A 333 -13.76 -11.23 11.17
C SER A 333 -12.57 -10.36 10.74
N TYR A 334 -11.38 -10.66 11.25
CA TYR A 334 -10.15 -9.96 10.91
C TYR A 334 -9.63 -10.33 9.52
N THR A 335 -9.49 -11.63 9.22
CA THR A 335 -8.94 -12.10 7.95
C THR A 335 -9.82 -11.68 6.79
N LEU A 336 -11.14 -11.79 6.96
CA LEU A 336 -12.15 -11.48 5.96
C LEU A 336 -12.79 -10.09 6.12
N TYR A 337 -12.16 -9.18 6.87
CA TYR A 337 -12.69 -7.82 7.06
C TYR A 337 -12.97 -7.14 5.72
N SER A 338 -14.25 -7.02 5.38
CA SER A 338 -14.71 -6.79 4.01
C SER A 338 -14.21 -5.49 3.38
N PRO A 339 -14.15 -4.35 4.11
CA PRO A 339 -13.61 -3.11 3.55
C PRO A 339 -12.17 -3.20 3.05
N LEU A 340 -11.41 -4.18 3.52
CA LEU A 340 -9.99 -4.34 3.16
C LEU A 340 -9.70 -5.77 2.62
N TYR A 341 -10.72 -6.56 2.28
CA TYR A 341 -10.55 -7.96 1.87
C TYR A 341 -10.02 -8.08 0.44
N LEU A 342 -10.63 -7.36 -0.50
CA LEU A 342 -10.28 -7.43 -1.93
C LEU A 342 -8.95 -6.74 -2.24
N ALA A 343 -8.80 -5.50 -1.76
CA ALA A 343 -7.55 -4.78 -1.76
C ALA A 343 -7.57 -3.73 -0.64
N GLY A 344 -6.44 -3.06 -0.43
CA GLY A 344 -6.35 -1.97 0.54
C GLY A 344 -5.19 -2.15 1.52
N PRO A 345 -5.05 -1.23 2.48
CA PRO A 345 -3.92 -1.30 3.37
C PRO A 345 -4.02 -2.50 4.31
N ILE A 346 -2.86 -3.07 4.60
CA ILE A 346 -2.69 -4.19 5.52
C ILE A 346 -2.70 -3.67 6.95
N ILE A 347 -3.54 -4.26 7.79
CA ILE A 347 -3.62 -4.01 9.22
C ILE A 347 -3.24 -5.27 9.98
N THR A 348 -2.65 -5.13 11.17
CA THR A 348 -2.30 -6.27 12.02
C THR A 348 -3.48 -6.71 12.88
N PHE A 349 -3.43 -7.92 13.44
CA PHE A 349 -4.50 -8.43 14.27
C PHE A 349 -4.70 -7.58 15.53
N ASN A 350 -3.60 -7.24 16.21
CA ASN A 350 -3.65 -6.40 17.41
C ASN A 350 -4.29 -5.03 17.14
N ASP A 351 -3.91 -4.36 16.04
CA ASP A 351 -4.47 -3.05 15.70
C ASP A 351 -5.95 -3.16 15.30
N TYR A 352 -6.34 -4.20 14.55
CA TYR A 352 -7.74 -4.47 14.25
C TYR A 352 -8.57 -4.63 15.54
N ILE A 353 -8.18 -5.54 16.44
CA ILE A 353 -8.90 -5.77 17.71
C ILE A 353 -8.99 -4.49 18.54
N HIS A 354 -7.91 -3.72 18.63
CA HIS A 354 -7.91 -2.47 19.35
C HIS A 354 -8.90 -1.47 18.74
N GLN A 355 -8.90 -1.30 17.41
CA GLN A 355 -9.79 -0.38 16.72
C GLN A 355 -11.27 -0.83 16.76
N GLN A 356 -11.54 -2.12 16.99
CA GLN A 356 -12.87 -2.65 17.27
C GLN A 356 -13.36 -2.33 18.69
N LYS A 357 -12.46 -2.13 19.65
CA LYS A 357 -12.80 -1.65 21.01
C LYS A 357 -12.91 -0.13 21.07
N TYR A 358 -11.93 0.57 20.51
CA TYR A 358 -11.79 2.02 20.60
C TYR A 358 -11.68 2.61 19.19
N GLN A 359 -12.63 3.47 18.83
CA GLN A 359 -12.53 4.20 17.57
C GLN A 359 -11.32 5.14 17.61
N PRO A 360 -10.44 5.14 16.59
CA PRO A 360 -9.30 6.04 16.56
C PRO A 360 -9.74 7.51 16.61
N PRO A 361 -9.09 8.36 17.43
CA PRO A 361 -9.41 9.80 17.51
C PRO A 361 -9.10 10.54 16.20
N SER A 362 -8.31 9.91 15.34
CA SER A 362 -7.98 10.41 14.01
C SER A 362 -9.19 10.44 13.07
N ILE A 363 -10.21 9.59 13.28
CA ILE A 363 -11.41 9.53 12.44
C ILE A 363 -12.39 10.64 12.82
N SER A 364 -12.59 11.58 11.90
CA SER A 364 -13.63 12.61 11.98
C SER A 364 -14.41 12.69 10.68
N LYS A 365 -15.70 13.08 10.76
CA LYS A 365 -16.57 13.23 9.56
C LYS A 365 -15.93 14.16 8.53
N THR A 366 -15.38 15.29 8.98
CA THR A 366 -14.75 16.28 8.11
C THR A 366 -13.51 15.73 7.42
N ARG A 367 -12.64 15.00 8.14
CA ARG A 367 -11.45 14.38 7.53
C ARG A 367 -11.84 13.32 6.52
N THR A 368 -12.76 12.44 6.87
CA THR A 368 -13.22 11.36 5.98
C THR A 368 -13.88 11.93 4.71
N LEU A 369 -14.67 13.01 4.82
CA LEU A 369 -15.23 13.70 3.67
C LEU A 369 -14.15 14.30 2.77
N LEU A 370 -13.18 15.03 3.33
CA LEU A 370 -12.08 15.61 2.56
C LEU A 370 -11.22 14.53 1.90
N TYR A 371 -10.97 13.42 2.58
CA TYR A 371 -10.28 12.26 2.00
C TYR A 371 -11.09 11.65 0.83
N GLY A 372 -12.42 11.56 0.96
CA GLY A 372 -13.31 11.15 -0.12
C GLY A 372 -13.28 12.09 -1.32
N VAL A 373 -13.30 13.41 -1.11
CA VAL A 373 -13.13 14.40 -2.18
C VAL A 373 -11.78 14.24 -2.87
N ARG A 374 -10.69 14.04 -2.11
CA ARG A 374 -9.35 13.80 -2.67
C ARG A 374 -9.31 12.51 -3.50
N PHE A 375 -9.98 11.45 -3.06
CA PHE A 375 -10.15 10.22 -3.83
C PHE A 375 -10.87 10.50 -5.17
N LEU A 376 -12.00 11.21 -5.15
CA LEU A 376 -12.76 11.54 -6.36
C LEU A 376 -11.94 12.39 -7.35
N LEU A 377 -11.18 13.38 -6.87
CA LEU A 377 -10.29 14.16 -7.73
C LEU A 377 -9.15 13.31 -8.32
N THR A 378 -8.64 12.33 -7.57
CA THR A 378 -7.63 11.39 -8.05
C THR A 378 -8.21 10.48 -9.14
N LEU A 379 -9.43 9.98 -8.94
CA LEU A 379 -10.15 9.18 -9.93
C LEU A 379 -10.42 10.00 -11.20
N LEU A 380 -10.89 11.24 -11.05
CA LEU A 380 -11.10 12.15 -12.18
C LEU A 380 -9.79 12.42 -12.93
N SER A 381 -8.66 12.57 -12.23
CA SER A 381 -7.36 12.75 -12.85
C SER A 381 -6.96 11.54 -13.70
N MET A 382 -7.19 10.33 -13.21
CA MET A 382 -6.98 9.11 -13.98
C MET A 382 -7.91 9.02 -15.19
N GLU A 383 -9.20 9.31 -15.02
CA GLU A 383 -10.15 9.33 -16.13
C GLU A 383 -9.72 10.33 -17.22
N LEU A 384 -9.30 11.55 -16.85
CA LEU A 384 -8.79 12.52 -17.82
C LEU A 384 -7.54 11.99 -18.53
N ILE A 385 -6.56 11.43 -17.80
CA ILE A 385 -5.36 10.86 -18.43
C ILE A 385 -5.75 9.78 -19.45
N LEU A 386 -6.64 8.85 -19.10
CA LEU A 386 -7.05 7.76 -20.00
C LEU A 386 -7.80 8.22 -21.26
N HIS A 387 -8.40 9.41 -21.28
CA HIS A 387 -9.08 9.96 -22.46
C HIS A 387 -8.16 10.78 -23.39
N TYR A 388 -6.97 11.16 -22.91
CA TYR A 388 -6.06 12.03 -23.65
C TYR A 388 -4.67 11.42 -23.90
N ILE A 389 -4.28 10.40 -23.13
CA ILE A 389 -2.95 9.79 -23.14
C ILE A 389 -3.12 8.27 -23.20
N TYR A 390 -3.05 7.70 -24.41
CA TYR A 390 -3.34 6.28 -24.71
C TYR A 390 -2.10 5.38 -24.59
N VAL A 391 -1.23 5.65 -23.63
CA VAL A 391 0.10 5.02 -23.52
C VAL A 391 0.04 3.53 -23.24
N VAL A 392 -1.02 3.03 -22.58
CA VAL A 392 -1.15 1.60 -22.30
C VAL A 392 -1.58 0.87 -23.57
N ALA A 393 -2.56 1.40 -24.29
CA ALA A 393 -2.98 0.86 -25.59
C ALA A 393 -1.81 0.85 -26.59
N ILE A 394 -1.07 1.95 -26.68
CA ILE A 394 0.15 2.03 -27.50
C ILE A 394 1.16 0.97 -27.08
N SER A 395 1.42 0.81 -25.78
CA SER A 395 2.38 -0.19 -25.30
C SER A 395 1.94 -1.63 -25.60
N LYS A 396 0.63 -1.89 -25.59
CA LYS A 396 0.05 -3.22 -25.83
C LYS A 396 -0.06 -3.60 -27.30
N SER A 397 -0.08 -2.63 -28.21
CA SER A 397 -0.07 -2.91 -29.65
C SER A 397 1.31 -3.34 -30.17
N SER A 398 2.31 -3.46 -29.31
CA SER A 398 3.71 -3.81 -29.66
C SER A 398 4.22 -3.01 -30.87
N PRO A 399 4.22 -1.67 -30.79
CA PRO A 399 4.52 -0.82 -31.93
C PRO A 399 6.00 -0.91 -32.27
N ASP A 400 6.34 -0.56 -33.50
CA ASP A 400 7.73 -0.28 -33.84
C ASP A 400 8.20 0.98 -33.10
N TRP A 401 9.04 0.77 -32.08
CA TRP A 401 9.56 1.83 -31.23
C TRP A 401 10.49 2.80 -31.97
N SER A 402 11.05 2.40 -33.12
CA SER A 402 11.99 3.22 -33.89
C SER A 402 11.34 4.45 -34.54
N ILE A 403 10.02 4.43 -34.72
CA ILE A 403 9.23 5.53 -35.31
C ILE A 403 9.15 6.74 -34.36
N TYR A 404 9.29 6.50 -33.06
CA TYR A 404 9.18 7.54 -32.05
C TYR A 404 10.53 8.20 -31.78
N THR A 405 10.50 9.53 -31.63
CA THR A 405 11.67 10.28 -31.17
C THR A 405 12.05 9.89 -29.74
N PRO A 406 13.32 10.07 -29.32
CA PRO A 406 13.75 9.80 -27.94
C PRO A 406 12.88 10.51 -26.87
N PHE A 407 12.43 11.74 -27.16
CA PHE A 407 11.54 12.48 -26.27
C PHE A 407 10.14 11.84 -26.20
N GLN A 408 9.54 11.48 -27.34
CA GLN A 408 8.25 10.76 -27.36
C GLN A 408 8.32 9.45 -26.59
N LEU A 409 9.32 8.60 -26.86
CA LEU A 409 9.51 7.34 -26.13
C LEU A 409 9.63 7.55 -24.62
N SER A 410 10.40 8.56 -24.21
CA SER A 410 10.54 8.89 -22.80
C SER A 410 9.23 9.34 -22.17
N MET A 411 8.40 10.10 -22.89
CA MET A 411 7.09 10.54 -22.40
C MET A 411 6.09 9.38 -22.33
N LEU A 412 6.05 8.51 -23.34
CA LEU A 412 5.23 7.29 -23.31
C LEU A 412 5.59 6.44 -22.08
N GLY A 413 6.89 6.21 -21.84
CA GLY A 413 7.37 5.51 -20.66
C GLY A 413 7.00 6.21 -19.35
N TYR A 414 7.26 7.52 -19.25
CA TYR A 414 6.98 8.31 -18.04
C TYR A 414 5.49 8.31 -17.67
N PHE A 415 4.59 8.51 -18.63
CA PHE A 415 3.15 8.48 -18.38
C PHE A 415 2.62 7.07 -18.12
N ASN A 416 3.21 6.04 -18.73
CA ASN A 416 2.86 4.66 -18.40
C ASN A 416 3.19 4.34 -16.93
N LEU A 417 4.36 4.78 -16.43
CA LEU A 417 4.69 4.68 -15.00
C LEU A 417 3.68 5.44 -14.11
N HIS A 418 3.19 6.61 -14.54
CA HIS A 418 2.14 7.35 -13.81
C HIS A 418 0.82 6.60 -13.78
N ILE A 419 0.42 5.98 -14.88
CA ILE A 419 -0.76 5.12 -14.93
C ILE A 419 -0.59 3.91 -14.01
N ILE A 420 0.60 3.30 -13.94
CA ILE A 420 0.91 2.21 -13.00
C ILE A 420 0.79 2.69 -11.54
N TRP A 421 1.26 3.91 -11.23
CA TRP A 421 1.09 4.48 -9.90
C TRP A 421 -0.40 4.74 -9.58
N LEU A 422 -1.15 5.35 -10.50
CA LEU A 422 -2.58 5.66 -10.33
C LEU A 422 -3.44 4.41 -10.22
N LYS A 423 -3.19 3.37 -11.03
CA LYS A 423 -3.97 2.13 -11.02
C LYS A 423 -3.89 1.37 -9.70
N LEU A 424 -2.81 1.56 -8.93
CA LEU A 424 -2.66 1.00 -7.59
C LEU A 424 -3.17 1.96 -6.52
N LEU A 425 -2.88 3.26 -6.67
CA LEU A 425 -3.32 4.30 -5.75
C LEU A 425 -4.83 4.32 -5.57
N ILE A 426 -5.59 4.29 -6.67
CA ILE A 426 -7.04 4.49 -6.65
C ILE A 426 -7.76 3.37 -5.90
N PRO A 427 -7.56 2.07 -6.22
CA PRO A 427 -8.14 0.99 -5.43
C PRO A 427 -7.73 1.05 -3.95
N TRP A 428 -6.45 1.27 -3.63
CA TRP A 428 -6.02 1.35 -2.24
C TRP A 428 -6.67 2.50 -1.47
N ARG A 429 -6.83 3.66 -2.10
CA ARG A 429 -7.56 4.79 -1.50
C ARG A 429 -9.03 4.50 -1.33
N PHE A 430 -9.66 3.83 -2.29
CA PHE A 430 -11.06 3.42 -2.22
C PHE A 430 -11.33 2.51 -1.03
N PHE A 431 -10.57 1.41 -0.90
CA PHE A 431 -10.74 0.46 0.22
C PHE A 431 -10.38 1.09 1.57
N ARG A 432 -9.38 1.98 1.60
CA ARG A 432 -9.12 2.79 2.79
C ARG A 432 -10.29 3.72 3.13
N LEU A 433 -10.89 4.41 2.15
CA LEU A 433 -12.07 5.25 2.38
C LEU A 433 -13.23 4.42 2.96
N TRP A 434 -13.45 3.22 2.45
CA TRP A 434 -14.46 2.30 2.99
C TRP A 434 -14.19 1.99 4.48
N ALA A 435 -12.96 1.60 4.83
CA ALA A 435 -12.58 1.35 6.22
C ALA A 435 -12.75 2.61 7.11
N LEU A 436 -12.39 3.79 6.61
CA LEU A 436 -12.54 5.07 7.32
C LEU A 436 -14.01 5.41 7.63
N ILE A 437 -14.90 5.16 6.67
CA ILE A 437 -16.35 5.33 6.85
C ILE A 437 -16.88 4.32 7.87
N ASP A 438 -16.35 3.10 7.84
CA ASP A 438 -16.71 2.04 8.77
C ASP A 438 -16.16 2.26 10.20
N GLY A 439 -15.17 3.12 10.38
CA GLY A 439 -14.60 3.49 11.68
C GLY A 439 -13.29 2.80 12.04
N ILE A 440 -12.56 2.29 11.04
CA ILE A 440 -11.17 1.80 11.15
C ILE A 440 -10.26 2.75 10.35
N ASP A 441 -9.13 3.14 10.93
CA ASP A 441 -8.10 3.97 10.29
C ASP A 441 -6.90 3.11 9.93
N PRO A 442 -6.84 2.54 8.71
CA PRO A 442 -5.66 1.85 8.21
C PRO A 442 -4.64 2.86 7.65
N PRO A 443 -3.35 2.49 7.48
CA PRO A 443 -2.32 3.40 6.95
C PRO A 443 -2.56 3.82 5.48
N GLU A 444 -2.17 5.03 5.09
CA GLU A 444 -2.12 5.40 3.65
C GLU A 444 -0.99 4.62 2.94
N ASN A 445 -1.30 4.02 1.79
CA ASN A 445 -0.35 3.18 1.04
C ASN A 445 0.59 3.95 0.11
N MET A 446 0.17 5.10 -0.41
CA MET A 446 0.98 5.93 -1.30
C MET A 446 1.12 7.31 -0.69
N VAL A 447 2.28 7.54 -0.05
CA VAL A 447 2.53 8.81 0.64
C VAL A 447 2.85 9.94 -0.32
N ARG A 448 3.60 9.62 -1.38
CA ARG A 448 4.12 10.57 -2.36
C ARG A 448 3.80 10.13 -3.78
N CYS A 449 3.74 11.09 -4.69
CA CYS A 449 3.74 10.80 -6.13
C CYS A 449 5.05 10.11 -6.52
N MET A 450 5.05 9.23 -7.52
CA MET A 450 6.29 8.63 -8.03
C MET A 450 7.32 9.69 -8.42
N SER A 451 6.89 10.83 -8.97
CA SER A 451 7.75 11.97 -9.31
C SER A 451 8.11 12.89 -8.14
N ASP A 452 7.77 12.54 -6.90
CA ASP A 452 8.27 13.18 -5.67
C ASP A 452 9.09 12.17 -4.84
N ASN A 453 9.92 11.36 -5.52
CA ASN A 453 10.85 10.43 -4.89
C ASN A 453 12.20 10.46 -5.61
N TYR A 454 13.25 10.96 -4.94
CA TYR A 454 14.62 11.02 -5.46
C TYR A 454 15.53 9.90 -4.94
N SER A 455 15.08 9.15 -3.94
CA SER A 455 15.81 8.04 -3.29
C SER A 455 15.04 6.74 -3.50
N ALA A 456 15.74 5.70 -3.96
CA ALA A 456 15.16 4.38 -4.17
C ALA A 456 14.77 3.74 -2.84
N LEU A 457 15.60 3.91 -1.79
CA LEU A 457 15.27 3.43 -0.44
C LEU A 457 14.04 4.12 0.14
N ALA A 458 13.93 5.43 -0.06
CA ALA A 458 12.80 6.22 0.42
C ALA A 458 11.51 5.87 -0.34
N PHE A 459 11.63 5.66 -1.67
CA PHE A 459 10.54 5.20 -2.53
C PHE A 459 9.90 3.90 -2.01
N TRP A 460 10.69 2.87 -1.67
CA TRP A 460 10.13 1.61 -1.15
C TRP A 460 9.49 1.71 0.24
N ARG A 461 9.76 2.78 0.99
CA ARG A 461 9.08 3.08 2.26
C ARG A 461 7.80 3.90 2.06
N SER A 462 7.71 4.69 0.99
CA SER A 462 6.54 5.51 0.64
C SER A 462 5.53 4.77 -0.24
N TRP A 463 5.99 3.79 -1.03
CA TRP A 463 5.20 2.92 -1.89
C TRP A 463 4.67 1.71 -1.13
N HIS A 464 3.38 1.39 -1.33
CA HIS A 464 2.68 0.31 -0.64
C HIS A 464 3.00 0.24 0.87
N ARG A 465 2.93 1.40 1.55
CA ARG A 465 3.47 1.60 2.89
C ARG A 465 2.95 0.61 3.94
N SER A 466 1.68 0.19 3.90
CA SER A 466 1.19 -0.82 4.85
C SER A 466 1.93 -2.14 4.71
N PHE A 467 2.25 -2.54 3.47
CA PHE A 467 3.00 -3.76 3.18
C PHE A 467 4.45 -3.63 3.62
N ASN A 468 5.10 -2.49 3.35
CA ASN A 468 6.45 -2.22 3.87
C ASN A 468 6.50 -2.37 5.40
N ARG A 469 5.53 -1.78 6.12
CA ARG A 469 5.44 -1.89 7.58
C ARG A 469 5.18 -3.32 8.06
N TRP A 470 4.35 -4.05 7.34
CA TRP A 470 4.07 -5.47 7.60
C TRP A 470 5.35 -6.30 7.46
N VAL A 471 6.06 -6.16 6.34
CA VAL A 471 7.34 -6.83 6.06
C VAL A 471 8.37 -6.50 7.14
N VAL A 472 8.46 -5.21 7.52
CA VAL A 472 9.39 -4.80 8.58
C VAL A 472 9.07 -5.52 9.90
N ARG A 473 7.79 -5.58 10.30
CA ARG A 473 7.36 -6.18 11.57
C ARG A 473 7.50 -7.70 11.60
N TYR A 474 7.03 -8.39 10.57
CA TYR A 474 6.88 -9.85 10.60
C TYR A 474 8.04 -10.61 9.96
N LEU A 475 8.88 -9.95 9.16
CA LEU A 475 10.01 -10.57 8.48
C LEU A 475 11.35 -9.92 8.88
N TYR A 476 11.54 -8.63 8.60
CA TYR A 476 12.83 -7.97 8.78
C TYR A 476 13.31 -7.88 10.24
N VAL A 477 12.42 -7.47 11.17
CA VAL A 477 12.75 -7.34 12.60
C VAL A 477 13.05 -8.71 13.25
N PRO A 478 12.22 -9.76 13.05
CA PRO A 478 12.52 -11.12 13.53
C PRO A 478 13.86 -11.68 13.01
N LEU A 479 14.25 -11.35 11.77
CA LEU A 479 15.56 -11.70 11.21
C LEU A 479 16.74 -10.89 11.81
N GLY A 480 16.49 -10.04 12.81
CA GLY A 480 17.51 -9.26 13.51
C GLY A 480 17.86 -7.93 12.88
N GLY A 481 17.06 -7.45 11.91
CA GLY A 481 17.31 -6.17 11.22
C GLY A 481 17.40 -4.95 12.15
N SER A 482 16.66 -4.95 13.26
CA SER A 482 16.71 -3.86 14.26
C SER A 482 17.81 -3.99 15.32
N ARG A 483 18.53 -5.12 15.37
CA ARG A 483 19.67 -5.34 16.29
C ARG A 483 21.02 -5.00 15.64
N SER A 484 21.00 -4.69 14.34
CA SER A 484 22.18 -4.38 13.54
C SER A 484 22.96 -3.16 14.08
N GLU A 485 22.26 -2.13 14.59
CA GLU A 485 22.90 -0.92 15.14
C GLU A 485 23.63 -1.13 16.49
N ARG A 486 23.50 -2.31 17.13
CA ARG A 486 23.99 -2.57 18.49
C ARG A 486 25.09 -3.63 18.59
N SER A 487 25.58 -4.15 17.46
CA SER A 487 26.61 -5.19 17.46
C SER A 487 28.00 -4.57 17.47
N ASP A 488 28.87 -5.06 18.37
CA ASP A 488 30.29 -4.70 18.45
C ASP A 488 31.10 -5.08 17.18
N LYS A 489 30.47 -5.71 16.18
CA LYS A 489 31.06 -6.11 14.90
C LYS A 489 30.32 -5.44 13.72
N PRO A 490 30.75 -4.24 13.29
CA PRO A 490 30.03 -3.45 12.28
C PRO A 490 29.94 -4.11 10.89
N PHE A 491 30.89 -4.98 10.53
CA PHE A 491 30.84 -5.70 9.25
C PHE A 491 29.77 -6.80 9.22
N VAL A 492 29.65 -7.60 10.29
CA VAL A 492 28.66 -8.68 10.40
C VAL A 492 27.23 -8.11 10.39
N SER A 493 27.03 -6.97 11.06
CA SER A 493 25.79 -6.21 11.05
C SER A 493 25.38 -5.77 9.63
N LYS A 494 26.34 -5.30 8.83
CA LYS A 494 26.11 -4.87 7.44
C LYS A 494 25.77 -6.03 6.51
N VAL A 495 26.53 -7.13 6.54
CA VAL A 495 26.27 -8.33 5.73
C VAL A 495 24.90 -8.90 6.06
N ARG A 496 24.55 -8.97 7.35
CA ARG A 496 23.20 -9.40 7.78
C ARG A 496 22.11 -8.45 7.27
N GLY A 497 22.37 -7.14 7.22
CA GLY A 497 21.46 -6.16 6.62
C GLY A 497 21.17 -6.44 5.14
N VAL A 498 22.22 -6.74 4.36
CA VAL A 498 22.09 -7.10 2.93
C VAL A 498 21.34 -8.41 2.76
N ILE A 499 21.67 -9.45 3.54
CA ILE A 499 20.96 -10.74 3.49
C ILE A 499 19.48 -10.55 3.85
N ASN A 500 19.17 -9.79 4.90
CA ASN A 500 17.80 -9.50 5.29
C ASN A 500 17.04 -8.76 4.18
N PHE A 501 17.71 -7.83 3.48
CA PHE A 501 17.13 -7.13 2.33
C PHE A 501 16.85 -8.10 1.18
N LEU A 502 17.78 -9.00 0.84
CA LEU A 502 17.59 -10.02 -0.18
C LEU A 502 16.44 -10.98 0.14
N VAL A 503 16.33 -11.42 1.39
CA VAL A 503 15.22 -12.29 1.86
C VAL A 503 13.89 -11.54 1.76
N VAL A 504 13.86 -10.27 2.18
CA VAL A 504 12.67 -9.41 2.06
C VAL A 504 12.24 -9.26 0.61
N PHE A 505 13.14 -8.90 -0.30
CA PHE A 505 12.79 -8.70 -1.71
C PHE A 505 12.41 -10.00 -2.40
N THR A 506 13.03 -11.12 -2.03
CA THR A 506 12.61 -12.45 -2.49
C THR A 506 11.18 -12.76 -2.06
N PHE A 507 10.84 -12.53 -0.78
CA PHE A 507 9.46 -12.71 -0.32
C PHE A 507 8.48 -11.78 -1.04
N VAL A 508 8.84 -10.50 -1.22
CA VAL A 508 7.99 -9.53 -1.94
C VAL A 508 7.74 -10.00 -3.38
N ALA A 509 8.77 -10.48 -4.08
CA ALA A 509 8.61 -11.02 -5.43
C ALA A 509 7.68 -12.24 -5.44
N LEU A 510 7.95 -13.25 -4.59
CA LEU A 510 7.12 -14.46 -4.46
C LEU A 510 5.66 -14.16 -4.10
N TRP A 511 5.43 -13.13 -3.30
CA TRP A 511 4.09 -12.69 -2.91
C TRP A 511 3.32 -12.01 -4.06
N HIS A 512 4.03 -11.34 -4.97
CA HIS A 512 3.42 -10.68 -6.11
C HIS A 512 3.11 -11.65 -7.26
N ASP A 513 4.08 -12.48 -7.64
CA ASP A 513 3.95 -13.49 -8.69
C ASP A 513 5.06 -14.53 -8.54
N ILE A 514 4.74 -15.79 -8.79
CA ILE A 514 5.67 -16.91 -8.74
C ILE A 514 6.47 -17.02 -10.04
N ASN A 515 6.05 -16.32 -11.10
CA ASN A 515 6.81 -16.23 -12.34
C ASN A 515 8.22 -15.69 -12.10
N LEU A 516 9.22 -16.43 -12.58
CA LEU A 516 10.65 -16.10 -12.44
C LEU A 516 10.99 -14.69 -12.96
N ARG A 517 10.18 -14.14 -13.86
CA ARG A 517 10.35 -12.77 -14.38
C ARG A 517 10.28 -11.71 -13.27
N LEU A 518 9.30 -11.80 -12.35
CA LEU A 518 9.20 -10.84 -11.24
C LEU A 518 10.29 -11.06 -10.20
N LEU A 519 10.74 -12.29 -10.01
CA LEU A 519 11.87 -12.59 -9.13
C LEU A 519 13.17 -11.99 -9.65
N MET A 520 13.49 -12.19 -10.93
CA MET A 520 14.66 -11.57 -11.58
C MET A 520 14.60 -10.04 -11.52
N TRP A 521 13.42 -9.46 -11.75
CA TRP A 521 13.21 -8.03 -11.59
C TRP A 521 13.45 -7.56 -10.15
N GLY A 522 12.94 -8.27 -9.14
CA GLY A 522 13.15 -7.93 -7.73
C GLY A 522 14.63 -7.96 -7.31
N TRP A 523 15.41 -8.89 -7.87
CA TRP A 523 16.86 -8.94 -7.67
C TRP A 523 17.59 -7.81 -8.40
N LEU A 524 17.15 -7.45 -9.61
CA LEU A 524 17.68 -6.30 -10.34
C LEU A 524 17.45 -4.99 -9.58
N ILE A 525 16.26 -4.80 -9.00
CA ILE A 525 15.97 -3.66 -8.12
C ILE A 525 16.90 -3.65 -6.90
N THR A 526 17.18 -4.81 -6.31
CA THR A 526 18.12 -4.91 -5.18
C THR A 526 19.52 -4.45 -5.57
N LEU A 527 19.98 -4.83 -6.76
CA LEU A 527 21.24 -4.36 -7.33
C LEU A 527 21.21 -2.84 -7.55
N PHE A 528 20.11 -2.28 -8.05
CA PHE A 528 19.94 -0.85 -8.31
C PHE A 528 19.83 0.02 -7.05
N VAL A 529 19.55 -0.57 -5.88
CA VAL A 529 19.62 0.17 -4.61
C VAL A 529 21.06 0.29 -4.09
N LEU A 530 21.97 -0.61 -4.51
CA LEU A 530 23.36 -0.61 -4.02
C LEU A 530 24.14 0.67 -4.33
N PRO A 531 24.07 1.27 -5.55
CA PRO A 531 24.74 2.54 -5.83
C PRO A 531 24.38 3.65 -4.84
N GLU A 532 23.12 3.78 -4.46
CA GLU A 532 22.68 4.77 -3.46
C GLU A 532 23.32 4.51 -2.09
N ILE A 533 23.37 3.24 -1.66
CA ILE A 533 24.00 2.84 -0.40
C ILE A 533 25.51 3.14 -0.44
N LEU A 534 26.20 2.76 -1.52
CA LEU A 534 27.63 2.98 -1.69
C LEU A 534 27.95 4.48 -1.73
N ALA A 535 27.18 5.28 -2.47
CA ALA A 535 27.33 6.73 -2.52
C ALA A 535 27.15 7.36 -1.14
N SER A 536 26.15 6.91 -0.37
CA SER A 536 25.90 7.38 1.00
C SER A 536 27.05 7.05 1.96
N LEU A 537 27.78 5.95 1.70
CA LEU A 537 28.96 5.55 2.46
C LEU A 537 30.21 6.33 2.06
N LEU A 538 30.42 6.58 0.77
CA LEU A 538 31.56 7.32 0.24
C LEU A 538 31.47 8.82 0.53
N PHE A 539 30.26 9.38 0.52
CA PHE A 539 29.99 10.81 0.71
C PHE A 539 29.07 11.08 1.93
N PRO A 540 29.52 10.77 3.15
CA PRO A 540 28.68 10.91 4.33
C PRO A 540 28.49 12.38 4.72
N GLU A 541 27.26 12.74 5.10
CA GLU A 541 26.83 14.12 5.40
C GLU A 541 27.77 14.87 6.36
N HIS A 542 28.29 14.19 7.39
CA HIS A 542 29.15 14.82 8.41
C HIS A 542 30.42 15.45 7.83
N LYS A 543 30.99 14.89 6.73
CA LYS A 543 32.19 15.45 6.06
C LYS A 543 31.89 16.72 5.27
N TRP A 544 30.63 16.97 4.94
CA TRP A 544 30.21 18.05 4.05
C TRP A 544 29.46 19.19 4.77
N ARG A 545 29.39 19.16 6.10
CA ARG A 545 28.71 20.18 6.92
C ARG A 545 29.19 21.61 6.67
N THR A 546 30.45 21.79 6.28
CA THR A 546 31.03 23.10 5.97
C THR A 546 30.63 23.63 4.59
N ARG A 547 30.16 22.77 3.68
CA ARG A 547 29.77 23.11 2.29
C ARG A 547 28.40 22.52 1.94
N PRO A 548 27.31 22.97 2.60
CA PRO A 548 25.98 22.38 2.44
C PRO A 548 25.41 22.53 1.02
N ASN A 549 25.69 23.64 0.33
CA ASN A 549 25.27 23.84 -1.07
C ASN A 549 25.92 22.85 -2.03
N THR A 550 27.23 22.63 -1.88
CA THR A 550 27.97 21.66 -2.69
C THR A 550 27.47 20.25 -2.44
N TYR A 551 27.20 19.90 -1.17
CA TYR A 551 26.64 18.61 -0.81
C TYR A 551 25.26 18.38 -1.44
N ARG A 552 24.38 19.39 -1.39
CA ARG A 552 23.06 19.34 -2.04
C ARG A 552 23.18 19.08 -3.54
N VAL A 553 24.08 19.78 -4.23
CA VAL A 553 24.29 19.58 -5.68
C VAL A 553 24.82 18.17 -5.95
N LEU A 554 25.79 17.69 -5.18
CA LEU A 554 26.32 16.32 -5.30
C LEU A 554 25.23 15.26 -5.09
N CYS A 555 24.42 15.40 -4.03
CA CYS A 555 23.26 14.55 -3.80
C CYS A 555 22.24 14.65 -4.94
N GLY A 556 22.08 15.84 -5.53
CA GLY A 556 21.22 16.06 -6.68
C GLY A 556 21.64 15.26 -7.91
N VAL A 557 22.95 15.24 -8.21
CA VAL A 557 23.50 14.44 -9.31
C VAL A 557 23.30 12.94 -9.05
N GLY A 558 23.59 12.46 -7.83
CA GLY A 558 23.34 11.07 -7.46
C GLY A 558 21.86 10.68 -7.54
N ALA A 559 20.96 11.59 -7.15
CA ALA A 559 19.52 11.40 -7.25
C ALA A 559 19.01 11.31 -8.70
N VAL A 560 19.56 12.09 -9.63
CA VAL A 560 19.23 11.96 -11.06
C VAL A 560 19.58 10.55 -11.55
N ALA A 561 20.77 10.05 -11.23
CA ALA A 561 21.18 8.70 -11.60
C ALA A 561 20.23 7.64 -11.01
N ASN A 562 19.85 7.78 -9.74
CA ASN A 562 18.89 6.88 -9.09
C ASN A 562 17.50 6.91 -9.78
N ILE A 563 16.98 8.09 -10.11
CA ILE A 563 15.69 8.24 -10.79
C ILE A 563 15.73 7.56 -12.16
N LEU A 564 16.76 7.85 -12.97
CA LEU A 564 16.88 7.27 -14.31
C LEU A 564 17.02 5.74 -14.26
N MET A 565 17.81 5.21 -13.33
CA MET A 565 17.96 3.78 -13.13
C MET A 565 16.64 3.12 -12.68
N MET A 566 15.91 3.75 -11.75
CA MET A 566 14.62 3.24 -11.29
C MET A 566 13.57 3.31 -12.41
N MET A 567 13.55 4.38 -13.22
CA MET A 567 12.68 4.46 -14.39
C MET A 567 12.99 3.35 -15.39
N ALA A 568 14.27 3.15 -15.75
CA ALA A 568 14.69 2.10 -16.69
C ALA A 568 14.26 0.71 -16.19
N ALA A 569 14.50 0.40 -14.90
CA ALA A 569 14.13 -0.87 -14.30
C ALA A 569 12.63 -1.17 -14.38
N ASN A 570 11.81 -0.17 -14.10
CA ASN A 570 10.36 -0.32 -14.12
C ASN A 570 9.79 -0.34 -15.54
N LEU A 571 10.42 0.38 -16.49
CA LEU A 571 10.02 0.33 -17.89
C LEU A 571 10.24 -1.05 -18.51
N VAL A 572 11.38 -1.70 -18.21
CA VAL A 572 11.64 -3.09 -18.65
C VAL A 572 10.65 -4.06 -18.03
N GLY A 573 10.36 -3.90 -16.74
CA GLY A 573 9.49 -4.82 -16.00
C GLY A 573 8.01 -4.72 -16.39
N PHE A 574 7.50 -3.53 -16.68
CA PHE A 574 6.05 -3.27 -16.71
C PHE A 574 5.53 -2.48 -17.92
N ALA A 575 6.39 -1.95 -18.80
CA ALA A 575 5.95 -1.09 -19.90
C ALA A 575 6.51 -1.55 -21.26
N LEU A 576 7.77 -1.21 -21.55
CA LEU A 576 8.36 -1.29 -22.90
C LEU A 576 9.05 -2.63 -23.20
N GLY A 577 9.30 -3.45 -22.16
CA GLY A 577 10.10 -4.67 -22.31
C GLY A 577 11.57 -4.39 -22.64
N LEU A 578 12.31 -5.45 -23.01
CA LEU A 578 13.73 -5.33 -23.37
C LEU A 578 13.91 -4.63 -24.72
N ASP A 579 13.08 -4.96 -25.71
CA ASP A 579 13.19 -4.43 -27.07
C ASP A 579 12.92 -2.91 -27.11
N GLY A 580 11.89 -2.45 -26.38
CA GLY A 580 11.61 -1.03 -26.26
C GLY A 580 12.66 -0.26 -25.45
N LEU A 581 13.29 -0.87 -24.43
CA LEU A 581 14.43 -0.26 -23.76
C LEU A 581 15.65 -0.18 -24.70
N GLN A 582 15.92 -1.23 -25.48
CA GLN A 582 17.02 -1.22 -26.44
C GLN A 582 16.83 -0.15 -27.50
N GLY A 583 15.60 0.02 -28.02
CA GLY A 583 15.25 1.12 -28.93
C GLY A 583 15.43 2.50 -28.29
N LEU A 584 15.06 2.66 -27.02
CA LEU A 584 15.29 3.91 -26.27
C LEU A 584 16.80 4.18 -26.11
N LEU A 585 17.58 3.19 -25.69
CA LEU A 585 19.02 3.33 -25.48
C LEU A 585 19.78 3.59 -26.78
N SER A 586 19.43 2.90 -27.86
CA SER A 586 20.05 3.10 -29.17
C SER A 586 19.72 4.49 -29.73
N GLY A 587 18.47 4.95 -29.60
CA GLY A 587 18.06 6.30 -30.00
C GLY A 587 18.74 7.41 -29.20
N ILE A 588 18.94 7.19 -27.89
CA ILE A 588 19.58 8.17 -26.99
C ILE A 588 21.11 8.19 -27.17
N LEU A 589 21.78 7.04 -27.20
CA LEU A 589 23.24 6.97 -27.21
C LEU A 589 23.84 6.94 -28.62
N GLY A 590 23.05 6.58 -29.64
CA GLY A 590 23.50 6.40 -31.01
C GLY A 590 23.52 7.69 -31.86
N SER A 591 23.07 8.83 -31.33
CA SER A 591 23.00 10.08 -32.09
C SER A 591 23.36 11.31 -31.25
N TYR A 592 23.91 12.36 -31.89
CA TYR A 592 24.19 13.63 -31.22
C TYR A 592 22.91 14.27 -30.64
N ALA A 593 21.81 14.19 -31.38
CA ALA A 593 20.50 14.66 -30.92
C ALA A 593 20.01 13.88 -29.68
N GLY A 594 20.25 12.56 -29.64
CA GLY A 594 19.95 11.72 -28.47
C GLY A 594 20.79 12.08 -27.24
N LEU A 595 22.09 12.36 -27.42
CA LEU A 595 22.97 12.79 -26.33
C LEU A 595 22.59 14.19 -25.81
N ALA A 596 22.27 15.12 -26.71
CA ALA A 596 21.76 16.44 -26.33
C ALA A 596 20.43 16.33 -25.56
N TYR A 597 19.54 15.44 -26.02
CA TYR A 597 18.30 15.11 -25.30
C TYR A 597 18.58 14.55 -23.91
N LEU A 598 19.50 13.59 -23.78
CA LEU A 598 19.87 13.01 -22.48
C LEU A 598 20.41 14.07 -21.52
N ALA A 599 21.28 14.96 -21.98
CA ALA A 599 21.79 16.06 -21.17
C ALA A 599 20.65 16.99 -20.71
N GLY A 600 19.72 17.34 -21.63
CA GLY A 600 18.54 18.13 -21.31
C GLY A 600 17.60 17.45 -20.31
N ALA A 601 17.34 16.15 -20.49
CA ALA A 601 16.53 15.34 -19.57
C ALA A 601 17.18 15.26 -18.19
N CYS A 602 18.49 15.01 -18.10
CA CYS A 602 19.24 15.02 -16.84
C CYS A 602 19.15 16.38 -16.14
N ALA A 603 19.26 17.49 -16.88
CA ALA A 603 19.11 18.83 -16.32
C ALA A 603 17.69 19.08 -15.79
N ALA A 604 16.66 18.70 -16.55
CA ALA A 604 15.26 18.83 -16.13
C ALA A 604 14.95 17.98 -14.88
N VAL A 605 15.42 16.73 -14.84
CA VAL A 605 15.28 15.87 -13.67
C VAL A 605 16.05 16.43 -12.48
N PHE A 606 17.25 16.99 -12.70
CA PHE A 606 18.02 17.65 -11.64
C PHE A 606 17.24 18.82 -11.02
N VAL A 607 16.62 19.66 -11.85
CA VAL A 607 15.73 20.73 -11.39
C VAL A 607 14.58 20.17 -10.55
N GLY A 608 13.93 19.10 -11.02
CA GLY A 608 12.90 18.39 -10.26
C GLY A 608 13.41 17.89 -8.89
N VAL A 609 14.61 17.32 -8.84
CA VAL A 609 15.26 16.87 -7.60
C VAL A 609 15.53 18.03 -6.65
N GLN A 610 15.98 19.18 -7.13
CA GLN A 610 16.21 20.35 -6.26
C GLN A 610 14.90 20.86 -5.65
N VAL A 611 13.81 20.84 -6.42
CA VAL A 611 12.47 21.13 -5.90
C VAL A 611 12.06 20.11 -4.84
N MET A 612 12.30 18.81 -5.05
CA MET A 612 12.02 17.79 -4.04
C MET A 612 12.83 18.00 -2.75
N PHE A 613 14.10 18.40 -2.85
CA PHE A 613 14.91 18.73 -1.67
C PHE A 613 14.33 19.90 -0.88
N GLU A 614 13.91 20.97 -1.56
CA GLU A 614 13.28 22.11 -0.87
C GLU A 614 11.94 21.73 -0.23
N ILE A 615 11.17 20.84 -0.85
CA ILE A 615 9.95 20.26 -0.25
C ILE A 615 10.30 19.51 1.05
N ARG A 616 11.39 18.71 1.07
CA ARG A 616 11.83 18.02 2.30
C ARG A 616 12.30 18.99 3.38
N GLU A 617 12.99 20.06 3.00
CA GLU A 617 13.37 21.13 3.95
C GLU A 617 12.14 21.87 4.48
N GLU A 618 11.11 22.10 3.66
CA GLU A 618 9.84 22.69 4.09
C GLU A 618 9.10 21.80 5.09
N GLU A 619 9.01 20.51 4.81
CA GLU A 619 8.49 19.52 5.76
C GLU A 619 9.27 19.56 7.09
N SER A 620 10.61 19.61 7.01
CA SER A 620 11.48 19.72 8.19
C SER A 620 11.22 21.00 8.99
N ARG A 621 11.07 22.15 8.31
CA ARG A 621 10.68 23.44 8.92
C ARG A 621 9.32 23.35 9.62
N ALA A 622 8.37 22.62 9.03
CA ALA A 622 7.06 22.37 9.61
C ALA A 622 7.05 21.27 10.70
N GLY A 623 8.21 20.68 11.03
CA GLY A 623 8.33 19.60 12.02
C GLY A 623 7.78 18.24 11.56
N ILE A 624 7.56 18.08 10.25
CA ILE A 624 7.06 16.86 9.61
C ILE A 624 8.25 15.95 9.29
N ARG A 625 8.14 14.66 9.61
CA ARG A 625 9.17 13.65 9.32
C ARG A 625 8.54 12.35 8.83
N LEU A 626 8.38 12.24 7.51
CA LEU A 626 7.78 11.07 6.88
C LEU A 626 8.69 9.84 6.87
N LYS A 627 10.01 10.02 7.05
CA LYS A 627 11.05 8.98 6.95
C LYS A 627 11.07 8.25 5.58
N CYS A 628 10.51 8.91 4.55
CA CYS A 628 10.45 8.50 3.17
C CYS A 628 10.37 9.72 2.24
#